data_AF-A0AB34SE44-F1
#
_entry.id   AF-A0AB34SE44-F1
#
_cell.length_a   1.000
_cell.length_b   1.000
_cell.length_c   1.000
_cell.angle_alpha   90.00
_cell.angle_beta   90.00
_cell.angle_gamma   90.00
#
_symmetry.space_group_name_H-M   'P 1'
#
loop_
_entity.id
_entity.type
_entity.pdbx_description
1 polymer ?
#
loop_
_entity_poly.entity_id
_entity_poly.type
_entity_poly.pdbx_seq_one_letter_code
_entity_poly.pdbx_strand_id
1 'polypeptide(L)' 'MTTELFLSLCRKSKLTLDDMEVMTIGMCLDYMQEYVDINNPKKSRNRKATQSDFDSF' A
#
# COMPACT_ATOMS: atom_id res chain seq x y z
N MET A 1 -7.28 -12.08 0.48
CA MET A 1 -7.54 -11.08 1.53
C MET A 1 -8.81 -11.47 2.24
N THR A 2 -8.81 -11.56 3.59
CA THR A 2 -10.04 -11.81 4.35
C THR A 2 -10.81 -10.50 4.58
N THR A 3 -12.11 -10.58 4.87
CA THR A 3 -12.95 -9.39 5.13
C THR A 3 -12.44 -8.58 6.32
N GLU A 4 -12.03 -9.24 7.40
CA GLU A 4 -11.47 -8.57 8.59
C GLU A 4 -10.18 -7.83 8.28
N LEU A 5 -9.30 -8.44 7.46
CA LEU A 5 -8.07 -7.79 7.02
C LEU A 5 -8.37 -6.57 6.14
N PHE A 6 -9.32 -6.68 5.22
CA PHE A 6 -9.76 -5.57 4.38
C PHE A 6 -10.27 -4.38 5.23
N LEU A 7 -11.18 -4.63 6.17
CA LEU A 7 -11.74 -3.59 7.04
C LEU A 7 -10.67 -2.96 7.95
N SER A 8 -9.74 -3.77 8.47
CA SER A 8 -8.60 -3.29 9.26
C SER A 8 -7.70 -2.36 8.46
N LEU A 9 -7.41 -2.70 7.19
CA LEU A 9 -6.59 -1.88 6.31
C LEU A 9 -7.32 -0.59 5.87
N CYS A 10 -8.63 -0.64 5.63
CA CYS A 10 -9.45 0.54 5.37
C CYS A 10 -9.37 1.51 6.55
N ARG A 11 -9.57 1.04 7.79
CA ARG A 11 -9.42 1.88 8.99
C ARG A 11 -8.00 2.45 9.13
N LYS A 12 -6.97 1.65 8.85
CA LYS A 12 -5.56 2.08 8.94
C LYS A 12 -5.20 3.15 7.91
N SER A 13 -5.83 3.13 6.74
CA SER A 13 -5.71 4.14 5.68
C SER A 13 -6.67 5.33 5.86
N LYS A 14 -7.43 5.34 6.96
CA LYS A 14 -8.43 6.37 7.31
C LYS A 14 -9.65 6.41 6.40
N LEU A 15 -9.97 5.30 5.73
CA LEU A 15 -11.27 5.14 5.06
C LEU A 15 -12.37 4.97 6.10
N THR A 16 -13.41 5.78 5.96
CA THR A 16 -14.62 5.74 6.78
C THR A 16 -15.66 4.77 6.20
N LEU A 17 -16.74 4.54 6.94
CA LEU A 17 -17.87 3.76 6.43
C LEU A 17 -18.51 4.47 5.22
N ASP A 18 -18.71 5.78 5.31
CA ASP A 18 -19.28 6.61 4.25
C ASP A 18 -18.45 6.53 2.96
N ASP A 19 -17.11 6.55 3.06
CA ASP A 19 -16.24 6.38 1.90
C ASP A 19 -16.42 4.99 1.27
N MET A 20 -16.59 3.94 2.08
CA MET A 20 -16.80 2.58 1.61
C MET A 20 -18.20 2.33 1.03
N GLU A 21 -19.19 3.17 1.33
CA GLU A 21 -20.52 3.10 0.71
C GLU A 21 -20.53 3.61 -0.73
N VAL A 22 -19.64 4.56 -1.05
CA VAL A 22 -19.56 5.21 -2.38
C VAL A 22 -18.42 4.70 -3.25
N MET A 23 -17.49 3.92 -2.68
CA MET A 23 -16.35 3.35 -3.39
C MET A 23 -16.55 1.87 -3.71
N THR A 24 -16.03 1.47 -4.87
CA THR A 24 -15.88 0.04 -5.17
C THR A 24 -14.70 -0.55 -4.40
N ILE A 25 -14.68 -1.88 -4.23
CA ILE A 25 -13.55 -2.57 -3.59
C ILE A 25 -12.20 -2.25 -4.25
N GLY A 26 -12.17 -2.06 -5.57
CA GLY A 26 -10.96 -1.66 -6.31
C GLY A 26 -10.46 -0.28 -5.91
N MET A 27 -11.38 0.70 -5.80
CA MET A 27 -11.05 2.05 -5.37
C MET A 27 -10.48 2.07 -3.94
N CYS A 28 -11.03 1.27 -3.02
CA CYS A 28 -10.49 1.14 -1.67
C CYS A 28 -9.05 0.60 -1.69
N LEU A 29 -8.77 -0.41 -2.53
CA LEU A 29 -7.44 -1.02 -2.68
C LEU A 29 -6.42 -0.05 -3.25
N ASP A 30 -6.79 0.70 -4.28
CA ASP A 30 -5.92 1.69 -4.90
C ASP A 30 -5.60 2.83 -3.92
N TYR A 31 -6.61 3.35 -3.21
CA TYR A 31 -6.41 4.37 -2.18
C TYR A 31 -5.50 3.87 -1.04
N MET A 32 -5.68 2.62 -0.60
CA MET A 32 -4.82 2.02 0.42
C MET A 32 -3.36 1.94 -0.03
N GLN A 33 -3.12 1.61 -1.31
CA GLN A 33 -1.78 1.55 -1.87
C GLN A 33 -1.14 2.94 -1.92
N GLU A 34 -1.86 3.94 -2.44
CA GLU A 34 -1.40 5.33 -2.48
C GLU A 34 -1.13 5.87 -1.06
N TYR A 35 -2.00 5.58 -0.10
CA TYR A 35 -1.79 5.92 1.31
C TYR A 35 -0.48 5.32 1.84
N VAL A 36 -0.19 4.06 1.55
CA VAL A 36 1.06 3.41 1.97
C VAL A 36 2.28 4.06 1.32
N ASP A 37 2.20 4.40 0.05
CA ASP A 37 3.32 4.96 -0.71
C ASP A 37 3.67 6.39 -0.23
N ILE A 38 2.66 7.20 0.06
CA ILE A 38 2.84 8.56 0.63
C ILE A 38 3.40 8.48 2.06
N ASN A 39 2.89 7.56 2.89
CA ASN A 39 3.28 7.47 4.30
C ASN A 39 4.56 6.65 4.53
N ASN A 40 5.06 5.94 3.53
CA ASN A 40 6.29 5.19 3.61
C ASN A 40 7.20 5.45 2.40
N PRO A 41 7.76 6.67 2.28
CA PRO A 41 8.63 7.05 1.16
C PRO A 41 9.95 6.25 1.10
N LYS A 42 10.25 5.47 2.16
CA LYS A 42 11.43 4.59 2.26
C LYS A 42 11.17 3.17 1.78
N LYS A 43 9.93 2.79 1.46
CA LYS A 43 9.62 1.47 0.90
C LYS A 43 10.28 1.40 -0.48
N SER A 44 11.33 0.58 -0.54
CA SER A 44 12.38 0.53 -1.55
C SER A 44 11.97 1.01 -2.95
N ARG A 45 12.55 2.12 -3.37
CA ARG A 45 12.84 2.35 -4.79
C ARG A 45 13.63 1.14 -5.23
N ASN A 46 13.04 0.25 -6.05
CA ASN A 46 13.78 -0.78 -6.75
C ASN A 46 14.95 -0.08 -7.45
N ARG A 47 16.14 -0.09 -6.82
CA ARG A 47 17.33 0.48 -7.43
C ARG A 47 17.88 -0.57 -8.37
N LYS A 48 18.35 -0.15 -9.53
CA LYS A 48 19.11 -1.05 -10.39
C LYS A 48 20.25 -1.66 -9.56
N ALA A 49 20.44 -2.96 -9.69
CA ALA A 49 21.60 -3.63 -9.13
C ALA A 49 22.86 -2.98 -9.72
N THR A 50 23.84 -2.72 -8.86
CA THR A 50 25.13 -2.12 -9.23
C THR A 50 26.21 -3.19 -9.20
N GLN A 51 27.36 -2.90 -9.82
CA GLN A 51 28.51 -3.81 -9.81
C GLN A 51 28.93 -4.20 -8.38
N SER A 52 28.82 -3.26 -7.43
CA SER A 52 29.06 -3.53 -6.00
C SER A 52 28.19 -4.63 -5.41
N ASP A 53 26.98 -4.84 -5.94
CA ASP A 53 26.10 -5.92 -5.49
C ASP A 53 26.60 -7.27 -6.01
N PHE A 54 27.18 -7.31 -7.22
CA PHE A 54 27.83 -8.50 -7.77
C PHE A 54 29.13 -8.83 -7.04
N ASP A 55 29.92 -7.82 -6.66
CA ASP A 55 31.20 -8.00 -5.97
C ASP A 55 31.04 -8.50 -4.51
N SER A 56 29.80 -8.51 -3.99
CA SER A 56 29.46 -8.91 -2.62
C SER A 56 28.89 -10.34 -2.47
N PHE A 57 28.84 -11.12 -3.57
CA PHE A 57 28.51 -12.55 -3.59
C PHE A 57 29.77 -13.42 -3.48
#